data_AF-G5NJG1-F1
#
_entry.id   AF-G5NJG1-F1
#
_cell.length_a   1.000
_cell.length_b   1.000
_cell.length_c   1.000
_cell.angle_alpha   90.00
_cell.angle_beta   90.00
_cell.angle_gamma   90.00
#
_symmetry.space_group_name_H-M   'P 1'
#
loop_
_entity.id
_entity.type
_entity.pdbx_description
1 polymer ?
#
loop_
_entity_poly.entity_id
_entity_poly.type
_entity_poly.pdbx_seq_one_letter_code
_entity_poly.pdbx_strand_id
1 'polypeptide(L)'
;LILDEPTSGVDPVARDMFWQLMVDLSRQDKVTIFISTHFMNEAERCDRMSLMHAGKVLASGTPQELVQQRGAANLEAAFISWLQEAAGAAPETPIPPSQTPAASGKPSRQGLSFRRLFSYSRREALELRRDPVRSTLALLGTVILMLIMGYGISMDVENLRFAVLDRDQTVSSQAWSLNLAGSRYFIEQPPLASYDELDRRMRSGELAVAIEIPPNFGRDIARGTPAQIGVWVDGAMPSRAETVKGYVQAMHQSWL
;
A
#
# COMPACT_ATOMS: atom_id res chain seq x y z
N LEU A 1 -26.87 -26.51 16.40
CA LEU A 1 -26.42 -25.75 15.21
C LEU A 1 -27.40 -24.61 14.99
N ILE A 2 -26.94 -23.39 14.72
CA ILE A 2 -27.81 -22.24 14.41
C ILE A 2 -27.37 -21.72 13.05
N LEU A 3 -28.31 -21.60 12.12
CA LEU A 3 -28.08 -21.19 10.74
C LEU A 3 -28.96 -19.98 10.44
N ASP A 4 -28.34 -18.90 9.97
CA ASP A 4 -29.04 -17.69 9.57
C ASP A 4 -29.19 -17.66 8.04
N GLU A 5 -30.42 -17.78 7.55
CA GLU A 5 -30.79 -17.82 6.12
C GLU A 5 -29.85 -18.66 5.22
N PRO A 6 -29.60 -19.95 5.56
CA PRO A 6 -28.49 -20.71 4.97
C PRO A 6 -28.64 -21.03 3.47
N THR A 7 -29.85 -20.88 2.93
CA THR A 7 -30.20 -21.19 1.53
C THR A 7 -30.43 -19.92 0.69
N SER A 8 -30.25 -18.74 1.29
CA SER A 8 -30.36 -17.47 0.59
C SER A 8 -29.26 -17.32 -0.47
N GLY A 9 -29.64 -17.04 -1.72
CA GLY A 9 -28.71 -16.93 -2.85
C GLY A 9 -28.16 -18.26 -3.40
N VAL A 10 -28.63 -19.41 -2.89
CA VAL A 10 -28.28 -20.74 -3.40
C VAL A 10 -29.25 -21.16 -4.51
N ASP A 11 -28.74 -21.83 -5.55
CA ASP A 11 -29.56 -22.36 -6.64
C ASP A 11 -30.54 -23.45 -6.14
N PRO A 12 -31.68 -23.68 -6.83
CA PRO A 12 -32.71 -24.60 -6.36
C PRO A 12 -32.21 -26.04 -6.13
N VAL A 13 -31.28 -26.54 -6.96
CA VAL A 13 -30.78 -27.91 -6.87
C VAL A 13 -29.85 -28.07 -5.66
N ALA A 14 -28.92 -27.14 -5.47
CA ALA A 14 -28.04 -27.14 -4.32
C ALA A 14 -28.80 -26.91 -3.00
N ARG A 15 -29.91 -26.16 -3.04
CA ARG A 15 -30.80 -25.98 -1.89
C ARG A 15 -31.43 -27.29 -1.43
N ASP A 16 -31.97 -28.10 -2.35
CA ASP A 16 -32.53 -29.40 -1.97
C ASP A 16 -31.47 -30.35 -1.41
N MET A 17 -30.27 -30.36 -1.99
CA MET A 17 -29.13 -31.11 -1.47
C MET A 17 -28.72 -30.64 -0.06
N PHE A 18 -28.72 -29.32 0.17
CA PHE A 18 -28.44 -28.74 1.48
C PHE A 18 -29.49 -29.15 2.53
N TRP A 19 -30.77 -29.15 2.17
CA TRP A 19 -31.85 -29.64 3.03
C TRP A 19 -31.68 -31.12 3.37
N GLN A 20 -31.32 -31.96 2.39
CA GLN A 20 -31.05 -33.38 2.64
C GLN A 20 -29.95 -33.57 3.69
N LEU A 21 -28.84 -32.83 3.57
CA LEU A 21 -27.74 -32.86 4.55
C LEU A 21 -28.18 -32.41 5.94
N MET A 22 -29.01 -31.36 6.04
CA MET A 22 -29.53 -30.90 7.33
C MET A 22 -30.45 -31.92 7.99
N VAL A 23 -31.33 -32.55 7.20
CA VAL A 23 -32.22 -33.61 7.68
C VAL A 23 -31.40 -34.81 8.15
N ASP A 24 -30.39 -35.23 7.39
CA ASP A 24 -29.51 -36.34 7.77
C ASP A 24 -28.75 -36.04 9.06
N LEU A 25 -28.17 -34.84 9.18
CA LEU A 25 -27.49 -34.39 10.40
C LEU A 25 -28.44 -34.35 11.61
N SER A 26 -29.69 -33.91 11.41
CA SER A 26 -30.69 -33.88 12.47
C SER A 26 -31.12 -35.29 12.91
N ARG A 27 -31.37 -36.18 11.95
CA ARG A 27 -31.95 -37.51 12.21
C ARG A 27 -30.92 -38.54 12.63
N GLN A 28 -29.75 -38.55 12.00
CA GLN A 28 -28.70 -39.53 12.23
C GLN A 28 -27.82 -39.12 13.42
N ASP A 29 -27.31 -37.88 13.40
CA ASP A 29 -26.38 -37.38 14.42
C ASP A 29 -27.09 -36.71 15.62
N LYS A 30 -28.42 -36.68 15.62
CA LYS A 30 -29.28 -36.11 16.68
C LYS A 30 -28.93 -34.66 17.02
N VAL A 31 -28.48 -33.90 16.03
CA VAL A 31 -28.17 -32.48 16.19
C VAL A 31 -29.45 -31.66 16.13
N THR A 32 -29.69 -30.81 17.14
CA THR A 32 -30.74 -29.80 17.06
C THR A 32 -30.26 -28.64 16.19
N ILE A 33 -31.03 -28.34 15.13
CA ILE A 33 -30.73 -27.29 14.16
C ILE A 33 -31.81 -26.21 14.27
N PHE A 34 -31.39 -24.97 14.47
CA PHE A 34 -32.26 -23.80 14.40
C PHE A 34 -31.96 -23.05 13.10
N ILE A 35 -32.99 -22.76 12.32
CA ILE A 35 -32.87 -22.13 11.00
C ILE A 35 -33.81 -20.93 10.96
N SER A 36 -33.29 -19.76 10.55
CA SER A 36 -34.12 -18.67 10.05
C SER A 36 -34.27 -18.82 8.54
N THR A 37 -35.48 -18.62 8.04
CA THR A 37 -35.77 -18.63 6.60
C THR A 37 -36.91 -17.67 6.29
N HIS A 38 -36.85 -17.04 5.12
CA HIS A 38 -37.93 -16.25 4.55
C HIS A 38 -38.77 -17.04 3.52
N PHE A 39 -38.44 -18.31 3.23
CA PHE A 39 -39.18 -19.15 2.30
C PHE A 39 -40.16 -20.08 3.03
N MET A 40 -41.45 -19.98 2.73
CA MET A 40 -42.47 -20.83 3.37
C MET A 40 -42.26 -22.32 3.08
N ASN A 41 -41.87 -22.68 1.86
CA ASN A 41 -41.56 -24.06 1.48
C ASN A 41 -40.45 -24.70 2.33
N GLU A 42 -39.56 -23.89 2.91
CA GLU A 42 -38.51 -24.34 3.81
C GLU A 42 -39.04 -24.50 5.23
N ALA A 43 -39.85 -23.55 5.70
CA ALA A 43 -40.52 -23.62 6.99
C ALA A 43 -41.44 -24.86 7.10
N GLU A 44 -42.08 -25.26 5.99
CA GLU A 44 -42.91 -26.47 5.92
C GLU A 44 -42.10 -27.77 6.13
N ARG A 45 -40.81 -27.77 5.84
CA ARG A 45 -39.93 -28.95 6.02
C ARG A 45 -39.41 -29.08 7.46
N CYS A 46 -39.63 -28.08 8.30
CA CYS A 46 -39.17 -28.07 9.69
C CYS A 46 -40.13 -28.84 10.60
N ASP A 47 -39.57 -29.51 11.62
CA ASP A 47 -40.36 -30.19 12.66
C ASP A 47 -41.26 -29.23 13.43
N ARG A 48 -40.74 -28.04 13.73
CA ARG A 48 -41.42 -26.95 14.43
C ARG A 48 -40.94 -25.62 13.87
N MET A 49 -41.83 -24.65 13.83
CA MET A 49 -41.54 -23.29 13.40
C MET A 49 -42.11 -22.25 14.36
N SER A 50 -41.55 -21.04 14.31
CA SER A 50 -42.00 -19.90 15.08
C SER A 50 -42.12 -18.70 14.15
N LEU A 51 -43.30 -18.10 14.10
CA LEU A 51 -43.55 -16.86 13.37
C LEU A 51 -43.18 -15.68 14.26
N MET A 52 -42.41 -14.74 13.73
CA MET A 52 -41.95 -13.58 14.50
C MET A 52 -42.23 -12.28 13.75
N HIS A 53 -42.64 -11.24 14.48
CA HIS A 53 -42.83 -9.88 13.97
C HIS A 53 -42.43 -8.87 15.05
N ALA A 54 -41.66 -7.84 14.67
CA ALA A 54 -41.18 -6.78 15.59
C ALA A 54 -40.56 -7.31 16.90
N GLY A 55 -39.78 -8.40 16.82
CA GLY A 55 -39.14 -9.03 17.98
C GLY A 55 -40.07 -9.85 18.89
N LYS A 56 -41.35 -9.99 18.55
CA LYS A 56 -42.32 -10.82 19.27
C LYS A 56 -42.62 -12.10 18.49
N VAL A 57 -42.73 -13.21 19.21
CA VAL A 57 -43.22 -14.48 18.65
C VAL A 57 -44.74 -14.39 18.54
N LEU A 58 -45.26 -14.45 17.32
CA LEU A 58 -46.70 -14.41 17.04
C LEU A 58 -47.35 -15.77 17.27
N ALA A 59 -46.70 -16.83 16.78
CA ALA A 59 -47.18 -18.20 16.93
C ALA A 59 -46.00 -19.18 16.87
N SER A 60 -46.12 -20.33 17.54
CA SER A 60 -45.12 -21.39 17.54
C SER A 60 -45.80 -22.76 17.57
N GLY A 61 -45.35 -23.68 16.72
CA GLY A 61 -45.97 -25.00 16.57
C GLY A 61 -45.40 -25.77 15.40
N THR A 62 -46.01 -26.90 15.05
CA THR A 62 -45.73 -27.55 13.77
C THR A 62 -46.38 -26.76 12.63
N PRO A 63 -45.87 -26.83 11.39
CA PRO A 63 -46.49 -26.14 10.26
C PRO A 63 -47.99 -26.49 10.09
N GLN A 64 -48.35 -27.75 10.32
CA GLN A 64 -49.73 -28.24 10.23
C GLN A 64 -50.64 -27.66 11.32
N GLU A 65 -50.16 -27.59 12.57
CA GLU A 65 -50.90 -26.98 13.68
C GLU A 65 -51.20 -25.51 13.41
N LEU A 66 -50.24 -24.76 12.87
CA LEU A 66 -50.40 -23.34 12.59
C LEU A 66 -51.43 -23.07 11.49
N VAL A 67 -51.49 -23.93 10.47
CA VAL A 67 -52.52 -23.87 9.42
C VAL A 67 -53.90 -24.17 10.01
N GLN A 68 -54.02 -25.21 10.82
CA GLN A 68 -55.28 -25.63 11.44
C GLN A 68 -55.83 -24.57 12.40
N GLN A 69 -54.97 -23.93 13.20
CA GLN A 69 -55.37 -22.86 14.13
C GLN A 69 -56.02 -21.67 13.43
N ARG A 70 -55.61 -21.38 12.19
CA ARG A 70 -56.15 -20.27 11.39
C ARG A 70 -57.23 -20.70 10.40
N GLY A 71 -57.49 -22.00 10.26
CA GLY A 71 -58.41 -22.52 9.24
C GLY A 71 -58.02 -22.12 7.81
N ALA A 72 -56.72 -21.92 7.55
CA ALA A 72 -56.22 -21.43 6.27
C ALA A 72 -56.02 -22.55 5.25
N ALA A 73 -55.95 -22.21 3.96
CA ALA A 73 -55.73 -23.18 2.90
C ALA A 73 -54.28 -23.70 2.85
N ASN A 74 -53.31 -22.88 3.24
CA ASN A 74 -51.88 -23.21 3.23
C ASN A 74 -51.12 -22.40 4.31
N LEU A 75 -49.83 -22.72 4.52
CA LEU A 75 -49.00 -22.06 5.52
C LEU A 75 -48.82 -20.57 5.25
N GLU A 76 -48.67 -20.19 3.98
CA GLU A 76 -48.52 -18.79 3.56
C GLU A 76 -49.75 -17.94 3.93
N ALA A 77 -50.96 -18.45 3.69
CA ALA A 77 -52.20 -17.79 4.06
C ALA A 77 -52.37 -17.69 5.58
N ALA A 78 -51.98 -18.74 6.33
CA ALA A 78 -51.95 -18.68 7.78
C ALA A 78 -50.98 -17.59 8.27
N PHE A 79 -49.79 -17.49 7.67
CA PHE A 79 -48.76 -16.50 7.98
C PHE A 79 -49.25 -15.06 7.71
N ILE A 80 -49.85 -14.81 6.55
CA ILE A 80 -50.42 -13.49 6.21
C ILE A 80 -51.50 -13.09 7.22
N SER A 81 -52.36 -14.03 7.63
CA SER A 81 -53.39 -13.76 8.65
C SER A 81 -52.79 -13.33 10.00
N TRP A 82 -51.74 -14.02 10.46
CA TRP A 82 -51.01 -13.64 11.69
C TRP A 82 -50.37 -12.24 11.58
N LEU A 83 -49.79 -11.92 10.41
CA LEU A 83 -49.17 -10.62 10.17
C LEU A 83 -50.19 -9.48 10.11
N GLN A 84 -51.34 -9.69 9.46
CA GLN A 84 -52.40 -8.67 9.37
C GLN A 84 -52.99 -8.34 10.74
N GLU A 85 -53.19 -9.35 11.58
CA GLU A 85 -53.65 -9.15 12.96
C GLU A 85 -52.59 -8.40 13.79
N ALA A 86 -51.32 -8.78 13.66
CA ALA A 86 -50.22 -8.10 14.35
C ALA A 86 -49.97 -6.67 13.86
N ALA A 87 -50.22 -6.39 12.57
CA ALA A 87 -50.10 -5.04 11.99
C ALA A 87 -51.30 -4.14 12.32
N GLY A 88 -52.50 -4.72 12.51
CA GLY A 88 -53.71 -4.02 12.93
C GLY A 88 -53.73 -3.67 14.42
N ALA A 89 -52.99 -4.43 15.25
CA ALA A 89 -52.80 -4.14 16.66
C ALA A 89 -51.50 -3.34 16.86
N ALA A 90 -51.59 -2.00 16.96
CA ALA A 90 -50.45 -1.15 17.30
C ALA A 90 -49.69 -1.70 18.53
N PRO A 91 -48.43 -2.14 18.41
CA PRO A 91 -47.77 -2.83 19.51
C PRO A 91 -46.96 -1.85 20.37
N GLU A 92 -47.62 -1.00 21.16
CA GLU A 92 -47.01 -0.39 22.35
C GLU A 92 -47.28 -1.28 23.57
N THR A 93 -46.52 -2.37 23.66
CA THR A 93 -46.29 -3.03 24.95
C THR A 93 -44.79 -3.15 25.11
N PRO A 94 -44.18 -2.39 26.03
CA PRO A 94 -42.78 -2.54 26.39
C PRO A 94 -42.54 -3.99 26.82
N ILE A 95 -41.62 -4.64 26.12
CA ILE A 95 -41.14 -5.96 26.48
C ILE A 95 -40.41 -5.77 27.83
N PRO A 96 -40.82 -6.42 28.94
CA PRO A 96 -40.00 -6.43 30.13
C PRO A 96 -38.66 -7.07 29.77
N PRO A 97 -37.53 -6.50 30.20
CA PRO A 97 -36.21 -6.99 29.79
C PRO A 97 -36.11 -8.48 30.10
N SER A 98 -35.95 -9.27 29.03
CA SER A 98 -35.72 -10.70 29.14
C SER A 98 -34.50 -10.90 30.01
N GLN A 99 -34.70 -11.49 31.19
CA GLN A 99 -33.62 -11.94 32.05
C GLN A 99 -32.91 -13.06 31.30
N THR A 100 -31.87 -12.69 30.56
CA THR A 100 -30.96 -13.65 29.93
C THR A 100 -30.33 -14.40 31.10
N PRO A 101 -30.47 -15.75 31.20
CA PRO A 101 -29.65 -16.51 32.13
C PRO A 101 -28.21 -16.12 31.83
N ALA A 102 -27.55 -15.51 32.81
CA ALA A 102 -26.21 -14.96 32.64
C ALA A 102 -25.33 -16.06 32.03
N ALA A 103 -24.93 -15.87 30.77
CA ALA A 103 -24.05 -16.78 30.08
C ALA A 103 -22.79 -16.92 30.94
N SER A 104 -22.67 -18.10 31.56
CA SER A 104 -21.54 -18.48 32.39
C SER A 104 -20.31 -18.58 31.49
N GLY A 105 -19.40 -17.63 31.68
CA GLY A 105 -18.09 -17.59 31.04
C GLY A 105 -17.93 -16.42 30.09
N LYS A 106 -17.45 -15.28 30.61
CA LYS A 106 -16.73 -14.35 29.74
C LYS A 106 -15.59 -15.16 29.11
N PRO A 107 -15.45 -15.22 27.77
CA PRO A 107 -14.30 -15.87 27.18
C PRO A 107 -13.06 -15.22 27.81
N SER A 108 -12.20 -16.04 28.41
CA SER A 108 -10.97 -15.52 28.97
C SER A 108 -10.26 -14.80 27.82
N ARG A 109 -9.93 -13.52 28.02
CA ARG A 109 -9.08 -12.78 27.09
C ARG A 109 -7.71 -13.45 27.14
N GLN A 110 -7.56 -14.54 26.41
CA GLN A 110 -6.28 -15.15 26.15
C GLN A 110 -5.48 -14.08 25.42
N GLY A 111 -4.33 -13.71 25.99
CA GLY A 111 -3.39 -12.79 25.36
C GLY A 111 -2.91 -13.31 24.01
N LEU A 112 -1.94 -12.61 23.42
CA LEU A 112 -1.35 -13.00 22.14
C LEU A 112 -0.80 -14.43 22.22
N SER A 113 -1.50 -15.38 21.60
CA SER A 113 -1.05 -16.76 21.49
C SER A 113 -0.15 -16.88 20.27
N PHE A 114 1.14 -17.13 20.47
CA PHE A 114 2.11 -17.36 19.39
C PHE A 114 1.68 -18.47 18.44
N ARG A 115 0.99 -19.49 18.96
CA ARG A 115 0.43 -20.58 18.14
C ARG A 115 -0.68 -20.07 17.21
N ARG A 116 -1.57 -19.19 17.67
CA ARG A 116 -2.60 -18.56 16.82
C ARG A 116 -1.97 -17.63 15.79
N LEU A 117 -1.01 -16.80 16.21
CA LEU A 117 -0.29 -15.91 15.31
C LEU A 117 0.35 -16.71 14.17
N PHE A 118 1.07 -17.78 14.50
CA PHE A 118 1.69 -18.63 13.49
C PHE A 118 0.66 -19.30 12.56
N SER A 119 -0.49 -19.76 13.10
CA SER A 119 -1.57 -20.30 12.27
C SER A 119 -2.12 -19.28 11.28
N TYR A 120 -2.35 -18.03 11.73
CA TYR A 120 -2.82 -16.96 10.86
C TYR A 120 -1.76 -16.56 9.82
N SER A 121 -0.51 -16.36 10.24
CA SER A 121 0.60 -16.04 9.34
C SER A 121 0.80 -17.12 8.27
N ARG A 122 0.70 -18.40 8.65
CA ARG A 122 0.80 -19.50 7.70
C ARG A 122 -0.39 -19.53 6.74
N ARG A 123 -1.62 -19.24 7.20
CA ARG A 123 -2.81 -19.16 6.33
C ARG A 123 -2.64 -18.04 5.31
N GLU A 124 -2.28 -16.85 5.78
CA GLU A 124 -2.08 -15.67 4.93
C GLU A 124 -0.94 -15.88 3.92
N ALA A 125 0.16 -16.50 4.34
CA ALA A 125 1.27 -16.82 3.44
C ALA A 125 0.86 -17.81 2.34
N LEU A 126 0.01 -18.80 2.66
CA LEU A 126 -0.52 -19.72 1.66
C LEU A 126 -1.47 -19.03 0.68
N GLU A 127 -2.29 -18.10 1.16
CA GLU A 127 -3.17 -17.28 0.31
C GLU A 127 -2.36 -16.38 -0.63
N LEU A 128 -1.36 -15.65 -0.11
CA LEU A 128 -0.45 -14.83 -0.92
C LEU A 128 0.34 -15.65 -1.95
N ARG A 129 0.81 -16.85 -1.57
CA ARG A 129 1.52 -17.74 -2.50
C ARG A 129 0.62 -18.26 -3.62
N ARG A 130 -0.68 -18.42 -3.36
CA ARG A 130 -1.65 -18.91 -4.35
C ARG A 130 -2.21 -17.79 -5.23
N ASP A 131 -2.03 -16.54 -4.85
CA ASP A 131 -2.39 -15.37 -5.65
C ASP A 131 -1.17 -14.79 -6.39
N PRO A 132 -0.88 -15.29 -7.62
CA PRO A 132 0.27 -14.83 -8.38
C PRO A 132 0.15 -13.37 -8.80
N VAL A 133 -1.07 -12.85 -8.98
CA VAL A 133 -1.31 -11.47 -9.40
C VAL A 133 -0.89 -10.51 -8.30
N ARG A 134 -1.34 -10.78 -7.07
CA ARG A 134 -1.00 -9.96 -5.90
C ARG A 134 0.49 -10.00 -5.59
N SER A 135 1.11 -11.18 -5.66
CA SER A 135 2.56 -11.34 -5.46
C SER A 135 3.36 -10.55 -6.51
N THR A 136 2.98 -10.66 -7.78
CA THR A 136 3.67 -9.97 -8.89
C THR A 136 3.53 -8.46 -8.78
N LEU A 137 2.33 -7.95 -8.50
CA LEU A 137 2.09 -6.51 -8.37
C LEU A 137 2.93 -5.90 -7.22
N ALA A 138 3.03 -6.60 -6.08
CA ALA A 138 3.80 -6.15 -4.94
C ALA A 138 5.32 -6.11 -5.21
N LEU A 139 5.85 -7.12 -5.90
CA LEU A 139 7.29 -7.24 -6.18
C LEU A 139 7.74 -6.37 -7.35
N LEU A 140 6.95 -6.27 -8.42
CA LEU A 140 7.33 -5.58 -9.64
C LEU A 140 7.60 -4.09 -9.40
N GLY A 141 6.76 -3.42 -8.62
CA GLY A 141 6.96 -2.01 -8.28
C GLY A 141 8.27 -1.77 -7.53
N THR A 142 8.65 -2.68 -6.64
CA THR A 142 9.90 -2.59 -5.87
C THR A 142 11.12 -2.81 -6.77
N VAL A 143 11.05 -3.78 -7.70
CA VAL A 143 12.13 -4.05 -8.66
C VAL A 143 12.32 -2.85 -9.60
N ILE A 144 11.24 -2.27 -10.11
CA ILE A 144 11.31 -1.07 -10.96
C ILE A 144 11.91 0.10 -10.17
N LEU A 145 11.48 0.34 -8.94
CA LEU A 145 12.04 1.39 -8.10
C LEU A 145 13.54 1.16 -7.84
N MET A 146 13.94 -0.09 -7.58
CA MET A 146 15.34 -0.44 -7.38
C MET A 146 16.18 -0.20 -8.65
N LEU A 147 15.64 -0.49 -9.84
CA LEU A 147 16.31 -0.20 -11.10
C LEU A 147 16.41 1.31 -11.36
N ILE A 148 15.34 2.07 -11.11
CA ILE A 148 15.34 3.53 -11.25
C ILE A 148 16.34 4.17 -10.29
N MET A 149 16.38 3.72 -9.04
CA MET A 149 17.32 4.27 -8.07
C MET A 149 18.77 3.84 -8.37
N GLY A 150 18.98 2.58 -8.76
CA GLY A 150 20.30 2.02 -9.02
C GLY A 150 20.95 2.50 -10.32
N TYR A 151 20.16 2.75 -11.37
CA TYR A 151 20.68 3.21 -12.67
C TYR A 151 20.35 4.67 -13.00
N GLY A 152 19.24 5.20 -12.47
CA GLY A 152 18.72 6.51 -12.85
C GLY A 152 19.27 7.68 -12.03
N ILE A 153 19.85 7.43 -10.85
CA ILE A 153 20.41 8.47 -9.98
C ILE A 153 21.89 8.17 -9.73
N SER A 154 22.75 8.46 -10.72
CA SER A 154 24.18 8.58 -10.44
C SER A 154 24.45 9.93 -9.80
N MET A 155 24.89 9.91 -8.53
CA MET A 155 25.42 11.09 -7.85
C MET A 155 26.90 11.33 -8.19
N ASP A 156 27.48 10.52 -9.09
CA ASP A 156 28.91 10.58 -9.38
C ASP A 156 29.25 11.70 -10.37
N VAL A 157 30.39 12.33 -10.12
CA VAL A 157 30.87 13.52 -10.83
C VAL A 157 32.04 13.12 -11.71
N GLU A 158 31.78 12.26 -12.68
CA GLU A 158 32.76 11.85 -13.67
C GLU A 158 32.52 12.57 -15.01
N ASN A 159 33.60 12.84 -15.76
CA ASN A 159 33.56 13.40 -17.12
C ASN A 159 32.98 14.82 -17.25
N LEU A 160 33.30 15.72 -16.31
CA LEU A 160 32.87 17.11 -16.40
C LEU A 160 33.65 17.89 -17.44
N ARG A 161 32.95 18.43 -18.44
CA ARG A 161 33.53 19.33 -19.43
C ARG A 161 33.94 20.64 -18.77
N PHE A 162 35.23 20.95 -18.77
CA PHE A 162 35.76 22.19 -18.21
C PHE A 162 36.63 22.95 -19.20
N ALA A 163 36.72 24.27 -19.02
CA ALA A 163 37.66 25.11 -19.73
C ALA A 163 38.24 26.18 -18.80
N VAL A 164 39.43 26.65 -19.14
CA VAL A 164 40.18 27.64 -18.35
C VAL A 164 40.28 28.95 -19.11
N LEU A 165 39.95 30.06 -18.45
CA LEU A 165 40.24 31.43 -18.84
C LEU A 165 41.55 31.84 -18.15
N ASP A 166 42.67 31.67 -18.84
CA ASP A 166 43.99 32.00 -18.31
C ASP A 166 44.37 33.46 -18.63
N ARG A 167 44.35 34.32 -17.61
CA ARG A 167 44.78 35.73 -17.72
C ARG A 167 46.24 35.95 -17.37
N ASP A 168 46.91 34.96 -16.78
CA ASP A 168 48.30 35.07 -16.35
C ASP A 168 49.25 34.62 -17.47
N GLN A 169 48.86 33.58 -18.23
CA GLN A 169 49.61 33.03 -19.36
C GLN A 169 51.07 32.70 -19.02
N THR A 170 51.32 32.21 -17.79
CA THR A 170 52.64 31.83 -17.31
C THR A 170 52.81 30.30 -17.32
N VAL A 171 54.06 29.85 -17.14
CA VAL A 171 54.34 28.41 -16.98
C VAL A 171 53.61 27.85 -15.75
N SER A 172 53.47 28.65 -14.69
CA SER A 172 52.77 28.24 -13.47
C SER A 172 51.26 28.08 -13.70
N SER A 173 50.62 29.00 -14.44
CA SER A 173 49.18 28.90 -14.76
C SER A 173 48.90 27.71 -15.68
N GLN A 174 49.76 27.47 -16.68
CA GLN A 174 49.67 26.30 -17.56
C GLN A 174 49.88 24.99 -16.80
N ALA A 175 50.87 24.92 -15.90
CA ALA A 175 51.13 23.75 -15.08
C ALA A 175 49.96 23.44 -14.13
N TRP A 176 49.30 24.47 -13.60
CA TRP A 176 48.07 24.31 -12.81
C TRP A 176 46.92 23.72 -13.65
N SER A 177 46.69 24.26 -14.85
CA SER A 177 45.65 23.75 -15.77
C SER A 177 45.89 22.28 -16.16
N LEU A 178 47.15 21.93 -16.47
CA LEU A 178 47.55 20.56 -16.82
C LEU A 178 47.34 19.58 -15.66
N ASN A 179 47.59 20.00 -14.42
CA ASN A 179 47.32 19.18 -13.24
C ASN A 179 45.82 18.85 -13.12
N LEU A 180 44.96 19.82 -13.43
CA LEU A 180 43.52 19.64 -13.40
C LEU A 180 43.03 18.72 -14.53
N ALA A 181 43.53 18.93 -15.75
CA ALA A 181 43.23 18.13 -16.93
C ALA A 181 43.67 16.66 -16.79
N GLY A 182 44.70 16.38 -15.99
CA GLY A 182 45.20 15.02 -15.73
C GLY A 182 44.31 14.16 -14.82
N SER A 183 43.24 14.71 -14.26
CA SER A 183 42.33 13.97 -13.37
C SER A 183 41.19 13.28 -14.12
N ARG A 184 40.69 12.16 -13.57
CA ARG A 184 39.56 11.40 -14.15
C ARG A 184 38.20 12.12 -14.14
N TYR A 185 38.10 13.22 -13.39
CA TYR A 185 36.83 13.90 -13.14
C TYR A 185 36.54 14.98 -14.19
N PHE A 186 37.56 15.47 -14.88
CA PHE A 186 37.49 16.65 -15.74
C PHE A 186 37.94 16.31 -17.16
N ILE A 187 37.17 16.75 -18.15
CA ILE A 187 37.50 16.65 -19.58
C ILE A 187 37.76 18.07 -20.09
N GLU A 188 39.02 18.34 -20.44
CA GLU A 188 39.44 19.64 -20.95
C GLU A 188 38.78 19.93 -22.31
N GLN A 189 38.21 21.12 -22.42
CA GLN A 189 37.67 21.71 -23.65
C GLN A 189 38.59 22.86 -24.10
N PRO A 190 38.43 23.36 -25.33
CA PRO A 190 39.23 24.49 -25.80
C PRO A 190 39.22 25.66 -24.81
N PRO A 191 40.37 26.33 -24.57
CA PRO A 191 40.50 27.38 -23.57
C PRO A 191 39.58 28.57 -23.88
N LEU A 192 39.19 29.30 -22.82
CA LEU A 192 38.30 30.45 -22.92
C LEU A 192 39.10 31.71 -23.25
N ALA A 193 38.60 32.52 -24.18
CA ALA A 193 39.22 33.79 -24.55
C ALA A 193 38.62 35.01 -23.83
N SER A 194 37.37 34.92 -23.36
CA SER A 194 36.64 36.05 -22.75
C SER A 194 35.53 35.61 -21.80
N TYR A 195 35.05 36.54 -20.96
CA TYR A 195 33.86 36.28 -20.12
C TYR A 195 32.59 36.07 -20.93
N ASP A 196 32.43 36.74 -22.08
CA ASP A 196 31.25 36.55 -22.94
C ASP A 196 31.23 35.14 -23.54
N GLU A 197 32.40 34.59 -23.84
CA GLU A 197 32.54 33.20 -24.28
C GLU A 197 32.26 32.22 -23.12
N LEU A 198 32.78 32.51 -21.93
CA LEU A 198 32.52 31.73 -20.72
C LEU A 198 31.01 31.62 -20.46
N ASP A 199 30.29 32.75 -20.40
CA ASP A 199 28.85 32.77 -20.14
C ASP A 199 28.07 32.02 -21.24
N ARG A 200 28.42 32.21 -22.51
CA ARG A 200 27.76 31.53 -23.63
C ARG A 200 27.96 30.00 -23.60
N ARG A 201 29.18 29.54 -23.32
CA ARG A 201 29.52 28.11 -23.30
C ARG A 201 28.97 27.40 -22.05
N MET A 202 28.83 28.11 -20.94
CA MET A 202 28.11 27.62 -19.77
C MET A 202 26.59 27.52 -20.04
N ARG A 203 25.98 28.58 -20.59
CA ARG A 203 24.52 28.60 -20.90
C ARG A 203 24.08 27.57 -21.93
N SER A 204 24.91 27.31 -22.93
CA SER A 204 24.65 26.30 -23.96
C SER A 204 24.85 24.86 -23.44
N GLY A 205 25.36 24.70 -22.22
CA GLY A 205 25.69 23.40 -21.65
C GLY A 205 26.87 22.73 -22.36
N GLU A 206 27.74 23.51 -23.01
CA GLU A 206 29.00 23.00 -23.56
C GLU A 206 30.01 22.76 -22.43
N LEU A 207 30.04 23.65 -21.44
CA LEU A 207 30.84 23.56 -20.23
C LEU A 207 29.96 23.33 -19.01
N ALA A 208 30.40 22.44 -18.12
CA ALA A 208 29.82 22.27 -16.79
C ALA A 208 30.57 23.06 -15.72
N VAL A 209 31.86 23.33 -15.98
CA VAL A 209 32.75 24.07 -15.09
C VAL A 209 33.61 25.03 -15.91
N ALA A 210 33.72 26.27 -15.48
CA ALA A 210 34.68 27.22 -16.04
C ALA A 210 35.56 27.76 -14.92
N ILE A 211 36.86 27.85 -15.19
CA ILE A 211 37.83 28.33 -14.22
C ILE A 211 38.50 29.58 -14.76
N GLU A 212 38.69 30.58 -13.92
CA GLU A 212 39.47 31.77 -14.22
C GLU A 212 40.71 31.83 -13.35
N ILE A 213 41.86 31.97 -14.02
CA ILE A 213 43.13 32.24 -13.37
C ILE A 213 43.35 33.77 -13.44
N PRO A 214 43.50 34.46 -12.30
CA PRO A 214 43.66 35.91 -12.29
C PRO A 214 45.02 36.34 -12.86
N PRO A 215 45.15 37.60 -13.30
CA PRO A 215 46.44 38.13 -13.71
C PRO A 215 47.42 38.16 -12.52
N ASN A 216 48.70 37.84 -12.76
CA ASN A 216 49.79 37.72 -11.78
C ASN A 216 49.80 36.45 -10.92
N PHE A 217 48.95 35.45 -11.21
CA PHE A 217 48.88 34.18 -10.49
C PHE A 217 50.26 33.55 -10.23
N GLY A 218 51.07 33.35 -11.27
CA GLY A 218 52.40 32.74 -11.14
C GLY A 218 53.36 33.56 -10.28
N ARG A 219 53.23 34.89 -10.29
CA ARG A 219 54.05 35.79 -9.46
C ARG A 219 53.67 35.69 -7.98
N ASP A 220 52.38 35.62 -7.68
CA ASP A 220 51.88 35.56 -6.31
C ASP A 220 52.24 34.24 -5.64
N ILE A 221 52.14 33.12 -6.38
CA ILE A 221 52.60 31.80 -5.96
C ILE A 221 54.11 31.80 -5.66
N ALA A 222 54.92 32.36 -6.57
CA ALA A 222 56.38 32.42 -6.39
C ALA A 222 56.81 33.23 -5.15
N ARG A 223 55.95 34.15 -4.67
CA ARG A 223 56.16 34.96 -3.47
C ARG A 223 55.61 34.31 -2.19
N GLY A 224 55.01 33.12 -2.28
CA GLY A 224 54.31 32.48 -1.17
C GLY A 224 53.02 33.20 -0.75
N THR A 225 52.47 34.04 -1.62
CA THR A 225 51.17 34.71 -1.37
C THR A 225 50.05 33.75 -1.79
N PRO A 226 48.99 33.57 -0.97
CA PRO A 226 47.85 32.73 -1.35
C PRO A 226 47.16 33.28 -2.61
N ALA A 227 47.30 32.60 -3.74
CA ALA A 227 46.59 32.96 -4.96
C ALA A 227 45.17 32.40 -4.93
N GLN A 228 44.20 33.16 -5.44
CA GLN A 228 42.80 32.76 -5.54
C GLN A 228 42.43 32.55 -7.00
N ILE A 229 41.56 31.59 -7.28
CA ILE A 229 41.02 31.34 -8.63
C ILE A 229 39.50 31.54 -8.63
N GLY A 230 38.95 31.96 -9.77
CA GLY A 230 37.51 32.01 -9.99
C GLY A 230 37.01 30.65 -10.48
N VAL A 231 35.87 30.18 -9.97
CA VAL A 231 35.24 28.93 -10.41
C VAL A 231 33.75 29.18 -10.64
N TRP A 232 33.28 28.92 -11.86
CA TRP A 232 31.87 28.90 -12.23
C TRP A 232 31.46 27.46 -12.43
N VAL A 233 30.36 27.05 -11.80
CA VAL A 233 29.83 25.70 -11.86
C VAL A 233 28.38 25.76 -12.28
N ASP A 234 27.95 24.83 -13.13
CA ASP A 234 26.54 24.69 -13.51
C ASP A 234 25.66 24.42 -12.27
N GLY A 235 24.70 25.32 -12.04
CA GLY A 235 23.79 25.29 -10.91
C GLY A 235 22.52 24.48 -11.12
N ALA A 236 22.33 23.81 -12.27
CA ALA A 236 21.15 22.99 -12.54
C ALA A 236 20.96 21.84 -11.53
N MET A 237 22.06 21.37 -10.93
CA MET A 237 22.07 20.33 -9.90
C MET A 237 22.92 20.78 -8.69
N PRO A 238 22.30 21.37 -7.64
CA PRO A 238 23.03 21.96 -6.52
C PRO A 238 23.98 21.01 -5.78
N SER A 239 23.57 19.74 -5.60
CA SER A 239 24.42 18.71 -4.98
C SER A 239 25.69 18.47 -5.78
N ARG A 240 25.55 18.33 -7.11
CA ARG A 240 26.67 18.15 -8.03
C ARG A 240 27.60 19.36 -8.00
N ALA A 241 27.04 20.56 -7.97
CA ALA A 241 27.80 21.80 -7.95
C ALA A 241 28.69 21.93 -6.69
N GLU A 242 28.16 21.60 -5.52
CA GLU A 242 28.95 21.60 -4.28
C GLU A 242 30.05 20.54 -4.28
N THR A 243 29.77 19.34 -4.82
CA THR A 243 30.80 18.30 -4.98
C THR A 243 31.94 18.76 -5.89
N VAL A 244 31.63 19.37 -7.03
CA VAL A 244 32.62 19.94 -7.96
C VAL A 244 33.49 20.99 -7.29
N LYS A 245 32.86 21.92 -6.59
CA LYS A 245 33.56 22.98 -5.86
C LYS A 245 34.53 22.39 -4.84
N GLY A 246 34.11 21.36 -4.10
CA GLY A 246 34.98 20.63 -3.17
C GLY A 246 36.20 20.00 -3.86
N TYR A 247 36.01 19.36 -5.02
CA TYR A 247 37.11 18.79 -5.80
C TYR A 247 38.09 19.86 -6.30
N VAL A 248 37.60 20.92 -6.93
CA VAL A 248 38.46 22.01 -7.44
C VAL A 248 39.23 22.68 -6.30
N GLN A 249 38.57 22.90 -5.15
CA GLN A 249 39.21 23.45 -3.96
C GLN A 249 40.31 22.53 -3.42
N ALA A 250 40.04 21.23 -3.30
CA ALA A 250 41.04 20.26 -2.84
C ALA A 250 42.24 20.17 -3.78
N MET A 251 42.00 20.17 -5.10
CA MET A 251 43.06 20.14 -6.10
C MET A 251 43.91 21.41 -6.07
N HIS A 252 43.27 22.58 -5.99
CA HIS A 252 43.97 23.85 -5.84
C HIS A 252 44.84 23.88 -4.58
N GLN A 253 44.30 23.47 -3.42
CA GLN A 253 45.07 23.38 -2.18
C GLN A 253 46.21 22.36 -2.24
N SER A 254 46.05 21.26 -2.99
CA SER A 254 47.11 20.25 -3.13
C SER A 254 48.26 20.69 -4.03
N TRP A 255 48.01 21.67 -4.91
CA TRP A 255 48.98 22.18 -5.87
C TRP A 255 49.80 23.36 -5.31
N LEU A 256 49.19 24.18 -4.45
CA LEU A 256 49.84 25.27 -3.71
C LEU A 256 50.93 24.74 -2.76
#